data_AF-A0A4R7FIY1-F1
#
_entry.id   AF-A0A4R7FIY1-F1
#
_cell.length_a   1.000
_cell.length_b   1.000
_cell.length_c   1.000
_cell.angle_alpha   90.00
_cell.angle_beta   90.00
_cell.angle_gamma   90.00
#
_symmetry.space_group_name_H-M   'P 1'
#
loop_
_entity.id
_entity.type
_entity.pdbx_description
1 polymer ?
#
loop_
_entity_poly.entity_id
_entity_poly.type
_entity_poly.pdbx_seq_one_letter_code
_entity_poly.pdbx_strand_id
1 'polypeptide(L)' 'MAMTLRLSPTEDETLARLARQFRMSKNQAAAQAIDLAAPKRDHAEFVQRTTSRLLAQYGGLMQRLAEA' A
#
# COMPACT_ATOMS: atom_id res chain seq x y z
N MET A 1 -11.57 -3.06 -16.87
CA MET A 1 -10.41 -2.30 -17.38
C MET A 1 -9.29 -3.28 -17.69
N ALA A 2 -8.67 -3.20 -18.87
CA ALA A 2 -7.54 -4.05 -19.24
C ALA A 2 -6.23 -3.33 -18.89
N MET A 3 -5.37 -3.98 -18.12
CA MET A 3 -4.02 -3.50 -17.82
C MET A 3 -3.06 -4.08 -18.86
N THR A 4 -2.31 -3.23 -19.54
CA THR A 4 -1.27 -3.66 -20.50
C THR A 4 0.10 -3.53 -19.85
N LEU A 5 0.67 -4.67 -19.46
CA LEU A 5 2.03 -4.77 -18.94
C LEU A 5 2.99 -5.10 -20.09
N ARG A 6 4.12 -4.41 -20.17
CA ARG A 6 5.24 -4.84 -21.01
C ARG A 6 6.13 -5.75 -20.17
N LEU A 7 6.07 -7.05 -20.44
CA LEU A 7 6.83 -8.06 -19.71
C LEU A 7 7.93 -8.63 -20.60
N SER A 8 9.08 -8.90 -20.01
CA SER A 8 10.05 -9.83 -20.60
C SER A 8 9.47 -11.26 -20.66
N PRO A 9 10.03 -12.14 -21.50
CA PRO A 9 9.56 -13.53 -21.59
C PRO A 9 9.57 -14.27 -20.24
N THR A 10 10.59 -14.02 -19.41
CA THR A 10 10.75 -14.65 -18.09
C THR A 10 9.72 -14.15 -17.07
N GLU A 11 9.36 -12.86 -17.12
CA GLU A 11 8.31 -12.29 -16.27
C GLU A 11 6.93 -12.83 -16.66
N ASP A 12 6.64 -12.96 -17.96
CA ASP A 12 5.37 -13.54 -18.42
C ASP A 12 5.22 -15.01 -18.00
N GLU A 13 6.29 -15.80 -18.10
CA GLU A 13 6.29 -17.20 -17.65
C GLU A 13 6.07 -17.30 -16.14
N THR A 14 6.74 -16.44 -15.37
CA THR A 14 6.57 -16.36 -13.91
C THR A 14 5.13 -16.01 -13.55
N LEU A 15 4.54 -15.02 -14.22
CA LEU A 15 3.15 -14.62 -14.02
C LEU A 15 2.16 -15.73 -14.45
N ALA A 16 2.45 -16.44 -15.55
CA ALA A 16 1.65 -17.57 -16.00
C ALA A 16 1.66 -18.74 -15.01
N ARG A 17 2.79 -18.99 -14.35
CA ARG A 17 2.90 -20.02 -13.30
C ARG A 17 2.10 -19.62 -12.06
N LEU A 18 2.23 -18.37 -11.62
CA LEU A 18 1.43 -17.79 -10.53
C LEU A 18 -0.08 -17.90 -10.80
N ALA A 19 -0.52 -17.45 -11.97
CA ALA A 19 -1.92 -17.51 -12.39
C ALA A 19 -2.49 -18.93 -12.35
N ARG A 20 -1.73 -19.92 -12.85
CA ARG A 20 -2.12 -21.34 -12.82
C ARG A 20 -2.21 -21.88 -11.40
N GLN A 21 -1.21 -21.59 -10.56
CA GLN A 21 -1.15 -22.07 -9.19
C GLN A 21 -2.37 -21.60 -8.37
N PHE A 22 -2.77 -20.34 -8.53
CA PHE A 22 -3.89 -19.76 -7.81
C PHE A 22 -5.22 -19.79 -8.58
N ARG A 23 -5.28 -20.52 -9.71
CA ARG A 23 -6.46 -20.66 -10.58
C ARG A 23 -7.14 -19.33 -10.91
N MET A 24 -6.35 -18.33 -11.28
CA MET A 24 -6.81 -16.99 -11.60
C MET A 24 -6.25 -16.49 -12.94
N SER A 25 -6.76 -15.37 -13.43
CA SER A 25 -6.22 -14.74 -14.65
C SER A 25 -4.83 -14.13 -14.41
N LYS A 26 -4.01 -14.01 -15.46
CA LYS A 26 -2.71 -13.32 -15.39
C LYS A 26 -2.85 -11.88 -14.85
N ASN A 27 -3.87 -11.16 -15.31
CA ASN A 27 -4.14 -9.79 -14.87
C ASN A 27 -4.49 -9.73 -13.38
N GLN A 28 -5.26 -10.70 -12.88
CA GLN A 28 -5.60 -10.79 -11.47
C GLN A 28 -4.39 -11.19 -10.62
N ALA A 29 -3.55 -12.10 -11.10
CA ALA A 29 -2.30 -12.46 -10.44
C ALA A 29 -1.36 -11.26 -10.33
N ALA A 30 -1.27 -10.44 -11.38
CA ALA A 30 -0.48 -9.21 -11.37
C ALA A 30 -1.03 -8.19 -10.35
N ALA A 31 -2.35 -7.99 -10.32
CA ALA A 31 -2.98 -7.10 -9.35
C ALA A 31 -2.72 -7.54 -7.89
N GLN A 32 -2.89 -8.83 -7.58
CA GLN A 32 -2.58 -9.35 -6.24
C GLN A 32 -1.11 -9.23 -5.88
N ALA A 33 -0.20 -9.49 -6.83
CA ALA A 33 1.23 -9.32 -6.59
C ALA A 33 1.57 -7.85 -6.27
N ILE A 34 0.93 -6.90 -6.96
CA ILE A 34 1.03 -5.47 -6.65
C ILE A 34 0.49 -5.20 -5.25
N ASP A 35 -0.68 -5.69 -4.87
CA ASP A 35 -1.25 -5.46 -3.52
C ASP A 35 -0.38 -6.04 -2.40
N LEU A 36 0.36 -7.11 -2.70
CA LEU A 36 1.25 -7.78 -1.75
C LEU A 36 2.61 -7.09 -1.65
N ALA A 37 3.15 -6.60 -2.77
CA ALA A 37 4.45 -5.93 -2.83
C ALA A 37 4.35 -4.42 -2.56
N ALA A 38 3.20 -3.80 -2.82
CA ALA A 38 2.99 -2.40 -2.54
C ALA A 38 3.17 -2.19 -1.03
N PRO A 39 3.98 -1.20 -0.62
CA PRO A 39 4.04 -0.83 0.78
C PRO A 39 2.65 -0.41 1.18
N LYS A 40 1.95 -1.27 1.92
CA LYS A 40 0.74 -0.88 2.63
C LYS A 40 1.19 0.29 3.48
N ARG A 41 0.67 1.49 3.21
CA ARG A 41 0.83 2.61 4.13
C ARG A 41 0.33 2.08 5.46
N ASP A 42 1.26 1.72 6.34
CA ASP A 42 0.89 1.10 7.60
C ASP A 42 -0.02 2.11 8.27
N HIS A 43 -1.25 1.69 8.56
CA HIS A 43 -2.22 2.58 9.19
C HIS A 43 -1.64 3.11 10.49
N ALA A 44 -0.83 2.30 11.20
CA ALA A 44 -0.08 2.72 12.36
C ALA A 44 0.95 3.80 12.03
N GLU A 45 1.77 3.64 10.98
CA GLU A 45 2.74 4.66 10.55
C GLU A 45 2.05 5.95 10.11
N PHE A 46 0.93 5.85 9.39
CA PHE A 46 0.11 6.99 8.98
C PHE A 46 -0.46 7.74 10.20
N VAL A 47 -1.06 7.02 11.15
CA VAL A 47 -1.61 7.59 12.39
C VAL A 47 -0.50 8.22 13.21
N GLN A 48 0.64 7.54 13.38
CA GLN A 48 1.78 8.04 14.15
C GLN A 48 2.34 9.32 13.53
N ARG A 49 2.60 9.33 12.22
CA ARG A 49 3.10 10.51 11.51
C ARG A 49 2.12 11.69 11.58
N THR A 50 0.83 11.42 11.43
CA THR A 50 -0.22 12.45 11.48
C THR A 50 -0.36 13.01 12.89
N THR A 51 -0.36 12.14 13.90
CA THR A 51 -0.41 12.52 15.32
C THR A 51 0.79 13.39 15.70
N SER A 52 2.01 12.97 15.36
CA SER A 52 3.23 13.75 15.64
C SER A 52 3.18 15.14 15.00
N ARG A 53 2.68 15.24 13.76
CA ARG A 53 2.52 16.52 13.07
C ARG A 53 1.51 17.42 13.78
N LEU A 54 0.36 16.88 14.17
CA LEU A 54 -0.69 17.64 14.85
C LEU A 54 -0.25 18.09 16.25
N LEU A 55 0.44 17.24 17.00
CA LEU A 55 1.00 17.58 18.30
C LEU A 55 2.08 18.67 18.19
N ALA A 56 2.94 18.61 17.18
CA ALA A 56 3.93 19.67 16.94
C ALA A 56 3.27 21.01 16.59
N GLN A 57 2.16 20.99 15.85
CA GLN A 57 1.48 22.20 15.41
C GLN A 57 0.55 22.81 16.47
N TYR A 58 -0.15 21.96 17.23
CA TYR A 58 -1.23 22.39 18.12
C TYR A 58 -1.03 22.02 19.59
N GLY A 59 0.06 21.33 19.94
CA GLY A 59 0.32 20.87 21.31
C GLY A 59 0.31 22.01 22.33
N GLY A 60 0.96 23.13 22.01
CA GLY A 60 0.95 24.32 22.88
C GLY A 60 -0.42 24.99 23.02
N LEU A 61 -1.28 24.91 21.99
CA LEU A 61 -2.65 25.41 22.10
C LEU A 61 -3.51 24.49 22.98
N MET A 62 -3.41 23.18 22.78
CA MET A 62 -4.13 22.18 23.56
C MET A 62 -3.76 22.23 25.04
N GLN A 63 -2.48 22.44 25.34
CA GLN A 63 -2.00 22.57 26.72
C GLN A 63 -2.62 23.79 27.42
N ARG A 64 -2.65 24.96 26.75
CA ARG A 64 -3.30 26.17 27.30
C ARG A 64 -4.80 26.02 27.49
N LEU A 65 -5.47 25.26 26.64
CA LEU A 65 -6.90 24.97 26.78
C LEU A 65 -7.19 23.98 27.92
N ALA A 66 -6.26 23.09 28.23
CA ALA A 66 -6.40 22.13 29.33
C ALA A 66 -6.13 22.75 30.71
N GLU A 67 -5.37 23.85 30.75
CA GLU A 67 -5.00 24.58 31.97
C GLU A 67 -5.98 25.71 32.34
N ALA A 68 -6.99 25.97 31.50
CA ALA A 68 -8.04 26.99 31.70
C ALA A 68 -9.34 26.39 32.24
#